data_AF-A0AAW8KNZ8-F1
#
_entry.id   AF-A0AAW8KNZ8-F1
#
_cell.length_a   1.000
_cell.length_b   1.000
_cell.length_c   1.000
_cell.angle_alpha   90.00
_cell.angle_beta   90.00
_cell.angle_gamma   90.00
#
_symmetry.space_group_name_H-M   'P 1'
#
loop_
_entity.id
_entity.type
_entity.pdbx_description
1 polymer ?
#
loop_
_entity_poly.entity_id
_entity_poly.type
_entity_poly.pdbx_seq_one_letter_code
_entity_poly.pdbx_strand_id
1 'polypeptide(L)' 'TFDELAAHVEHFLDLDGADVLALGSDWDGSDVPSWLATCDTAGELHHRFTERFGAELADKMFYTNARDFFVRNETL' A
#
# COMPACT_ATOMS: atom_id res chain seq x y z
N THR A 1 5.48 1.06 -13.80
CA THR A 1 4.98 -0.33 -13.88
C THR A 1 4.71 -0.83 -12.47
N PHE A 2 4.24 -2.06 -12.30
CA PHE A 2 4.14 -2.64 -10.96
C PHE A 2 5.51 -2.89 -10.34
N ASP A 3 6.50 -3.32 -11.12
CA ASP A 3 7.86 -3.56 -10.60
C ASP A 3 8.49 -2.28 -10.05
N GLU A 4 8.21 -1.13 -10.67
CA GLU A 4 8.64 0.16 -10.14
C GLU A 4 7.98 0.49 -8.80
N LEU A 5 6.68 0.21 -8.63
CA LEU A 5 6.00 0.36 -7.33
C LEU A 5 6.56 -0.63 -6.31
N ALA A 6 6.76 -1.88 -6.71
CA ALA A 6 7.29 -2.94 -5.86
C ALA A 6 8.68 -2.60 -5.34
N ALA A 7 9.56 -2.03 -6.17
CA ALA A 7 10.88 -1.58 -5.75
C ALA A 7 10.83 -0.50 -4.66
N HIS A 8 9.84 0.41 -4.69
CA HIS A 8 9.64 1.38 -3.61
C HIS A 8 9.18 0.70 -2.32
N VAL A 9 8.26 -0.26 -2.42
CA VAL A 9 7.79 -1.05 -1.27
C VAL A 9 8.96 -1.83 -0.66
N GLU A 10 9.75 -2.52 -1.48
CA GLU A 10 10.93 -3.28 -1.06
C GLU A 10 11.94 -2.40 -0.32
N HIS A 11 12.19 -1.19 -0.83
CA HIS A 11 13.06 -0.24 -0.14
C HIS A 11 12.56 0.12 1.27
N PHE A 12 11.26 0.34 1.46
CA PHE A 12 10.71 0.59 2.79
C PHE A 12 10.73 -0.65 3.69
N LEU A 13 10.53 -1.84 3.13
CA LEU A 13 10.64 -3.10 3.89
C LEU A 13 12.08 -3.35 4.35
N ASP A 14 13.09 -3.04 3.52
CA ASP A 14 14.52 -3.09 3.88
C ASP A 14 14.90 -2.13 5.02
N LEU A 15 14.06 -1.11 5.28
CA LEU A 15 14.18 -0.16 6.38
C LEU A 15 13.32 -0.55 7.59
N ASP A 16 12.96 -1.83 7.72
CA ASP A 16 12.07 -2.38 8.76
C ASP A 16 10.64 -1.80 8.73
N GLY A 17 10.16 -1.41 7.54
CA GLY A 17 8.88 -0.71 7.34
C GLY A 17 7.61 -1.55 7.45
N ALA A 18 7.72 -2.85 7.79
CA ALA A 18 6.60 -3.80 7.71
C ALA A 18 5.35 -3.39 8.50
N ASP A 19 5.52 -2.76 9.66
CA ASP A 19 4.42 -2.37 10.56
C ASP A 19 4.07 -0.86 10.50
N VAL A 20 4.64 -0.13 9.52
CA VAL A 20 4.44 1.32 9.38
C VAL A 20 4.09 1.77 7.96
N LEU A 21 4.46 1.01 6.93
CA LEU A 21 4.17 1.36 5.54
C LEU A 21 2.67 1.20 5.24
N ALA A 22 2.07 2.20 4.60
CA ALA A 22 0.70 2.16 4.10
C ALA A 22 0.63 2.72 2.68
N LEU A 23 -0.36 2.28 1.89
CA LEU A 23 -0.60 2.82 0.55
C LEU A 23 -1.43 4.11 0.59
N GLY A 24 -1.01 5.09 -0.19
CA GLY A 24 -1.78 6.30 -0.49
C GLY A 24 -1.72 6.56 -2.00
N SER A 25 -2.82 6.29 -2.69
CA SER A 25 -2.87 6.31 -4.17
C SER A 25 -2.78 7.70 -4.79
N ASP A 26 -3.13 8.73 -4.03
CA ASP A 26 -3.31 10.10 -4.53
C ASP A 26 -4.27 10.17 -5.74
N TRP A 27 -5.26 9.27 -5.76
CA TRP A 27 -6.39 9.36 -6.70
C TRP A 27 -7.03 10.75 -6.59
N ASP A 28 -7.34 11.36 -7.74
CA ASP A 28 -7.84 12.73 -7.88
C ASP A 28 -6.86 13.85 -7.47
N GLY A 29 -5.62 13.52 -7.04
CA GLY A 29 -4.57 14.46 -6.65
C GLY A 29 -3.35 14.50 -7.55
N SER A 30 -3.11 13.45 -8.35
CA SER A 30 -1.94 13.31 -9.23
C SER A 30 -2.21 12.49 -10.49
N ASP A 31 -1.30 12.60 -11.47
CA ASP A 31 -1.23 11.69 -12.62
C ASP A 31 -0.72 10.31 -12.16
N VAL A 32 -1.64 9.36 -12.06
CA VAL A 32 -1.32 7.97 -11.69
C VAL A 32 -1.10 7.10 -12.94
N PRO A 33 -0.33 5.99 -12.83
CA PRO A 33 -0.17 5.06 -13.93
C PRO A 33 -1.51 4.49 -14.40
N SER A 34 -1.67 4.27 -15.71
CA SER A 34 -2.95 3.85 -16.31
C SER A 34 -3.54 2.55 -15.75
N TRP A 35 -2.70 1.65 -15.26
CA TRP A 35 -3.10 0.38 -14.63
C TRP A 35 -3.62 0.56 -13.19
N LEU A 36 -3.57 1.78 -12.64
CA LEU A 36 -4.02 2.17 -11.31
C LEU A 36 -4.97 3.37 -11.36
N ALA A 37 -5.49 3.73 -12.53
CA ALA A 37 -6.13 5.01 -12.80
C ALA A 37 -7.43 5.26 -12.01
N THR A 38 -8.08 4.19 -11.54
CA THR A 38 -9.41 4.25 -10.95
C THR A 38 -9.46 3.39 -9.68
N CYS A 39 -10.32 3.76 -8.74
CA CYS A 39 -10.41 3.10 -7.44
C CYS A 39 -10.88 1.63 -7.51
N ASP A 40 -11.57 1.24 -8.57
CA ASP A 40 -11.95 -0.16 -8.84
C ASP A 40 -10.75 -1.09 -9.10
N THR A 41 -9.58 -0.53 -9.41
CA THR A 41 -8.32 -1.29 -9.55
C THR A 41 -7.70 -1.72 -8.21
N ALA A 42 -8.21 -1.23 -7.08
CA ALA A 42 -7.66 -1.52 -5.75
C ALA A 42 -7.60 -3.03 -5.42
N GLY A 43 -8.63 -3.78 -5.83
CA GLY A 43 -8.69 -5.24 -5.58
C GLY A 43 -7.61 -6.00 -6.36
N GLU A 44 -7.40 -5.63 -7.62
CA GLU A 44 -6.34 -6.22 -8.45
C GLU A 44 -4.95 -5.84 -7.93
N LEU A 45 -4.77 -4.58 -7.49
CA LEU A 45 -3.53 -4.16 -6.84
C LEU A 45 -3.22 -5.01 -5.60
N HIS A 46 -4.21 -5.23 -4.73
CA HIS A 46 -4.06 -6.07 -3.54
C HIS A 46 -3.68 -7.51 -3.89
N HIS A 47 -4.30 -8.08 -4.93
CA HIS A 47 -3.96 -9.42 -5.42
C HIS A 47 -2.49 -9.50 -5.83
N ARG A 48 -2.00 -8.55 -6.62
CA ARG A 48 -0.59 -8.51 -7.05
C ARG A 48 0.38 -8.31 -5.89
N PHE A 49 0.01 -7.52 -4.89
CA PHE A 49 0.79 -7.38 -3.65
C PHE A 49 0.84 -8.70 -2.87
N THR A 50 -0.28 -9.41 -2.79
CA THR A 50 -0.36 -10.72 -2.14
C THR A 50 0.55 -11.74 -2.84
N GLU A 51 0.58 -11.76 -4.17
CA GLU A 51 1.48 -12.64 -4.93
C GLU A 51 2.96 -12.28 -4.73
N ARG A 52 3.30 -10.98 -4.65
CA ARG A 52 4.70 -10.51 -4.55
C ARG A 52 5.27 -10.56 -3.14
N PHE A 53 4.48 -10.17 -2.14
CA PHE A 53 4.94 -9.92 -0.76
C PHE A 53 4.29 -10.84 0.29
N GLY A 54 3.24 -11.56 -0.09
CA GLY A 54 2.44 -12.37 0.83
C GLY A 54 1.26 -11.59 1.44
N ALA A 55 0.22 -12.34 1.81
CA ALA A 55 -1.06 -11.79 2.25
C ALA A 55 -0.93 -10.92 3.51
N GLU A 56 -0.09 -11.31 4.48
CA GLU A 56 0.08 -10.56 5.73
C GLU A 56 0.61 -9.15 5.47
N LEU A 57 1.67 -9.03 4.66
CA LEU A 57 2.25 -7.74 4.30
C LEU A 57 1.29 -6.90 3.44
N ALA A 58 0.55 -7.54 2.53
CA ALA A 58 -0.47 -6.85 1.74
C ALA A 58 -1.57 -6.26 2.64
N ASP A 59 -2.13 -7.03 3.56
CA ASP A 59 -3.18 -6.55 4.47
C ASP A 59 -2.68 -5.43 5.40
N LYS A 60 -1.42 -5.51 5.84
CA LYS A 60 -0.76 -4.45 6.60
C LYS A 60 -0.71 -3.14 5.82
N MET A 61 -0.19 -3.18 4.60
CA MET A 61 -0.03 -1.99 3.74
C MET A 61 -1.36 -1.40 3.26
N PHE A 62 -2.38 -2.23 3.05
CA PHE A 62 -3.69 -1.79 2.55
C PHE A 62 -4.63 -1.30 3.66
N TYR A 63 -4.40 -1.71 4.92
CA TYR A 63 -5.34 -1.40 5.98
C TYR A 63 -4.72 -1.29 7.36
N THR A 64 -4.13 -2.36 7.91
CA THR A 64 -3.92 -2.41 9.37
C THR A 64 -2.87 -1.41 9.86
N ASN A 65 -1.83 -1.10 9.07
CA ASN A 65 -0.81 -0.13 9.48
C ASN A 65 -1.40 1.29 9.62
N ALA A 66 -2.22 1.71 8.65
CA ALA A 66 -2.92 3.00 8.71
C ALA A 66 -3.95 3.03 9.84
N ARG A 67 -4.77 1.98 9.97
CA ARG A 67 -5.73 1.85 11.08
C ARG A 67 -5.03 1.96 12.44
N ASP A 68 -3.95 1.22 12.65
CA ASP A 68 -3.23 1.20 13.93
C ASP A 68 -2.53 2.53 14.20
N PHE A 69 -2.05 3.22 13.15
CA PHE A 69 -1.60 4.59 13.27
C PHE A 69 -2.72 5.51 13.79
N PHE A 70 -3.91 5.50 13.19
CA PHE A 70 -5.03 6.32 13.65
C PHE A 70 -5.48 5.95 15.06
N VAL A 71 -5.62 4.65 15.39
CA VAL A 71 -5.99 4.19 16.74
C VAL A 71 -5.01 4.69 17.82
N ARG A 72 -3.71 4.76 17.51
CA ARG A 72 -2.69 5.25 18.46
C ARG A 72 -2.68 6.76 18.62
N ASN A 73 -3.06 7.52 17.59
CA ASN A 73 -2.80 8.96 17.50
C ASN A 73 -4.06 9.83 17.50
N GLU A 74 -5.21 9.31 17.08
CA GLU A 74 -6.49 10.01 17.13
C GLU A 74 -7.25 9.64 18.42
N THR A 75 -7.15 10.51 19.42
CA THR A 75 -8.13 10.54 20.52
C THR A 75 -9.44 11.13 20.01
N LEU A 76 -10.53 10.36 20.11
CA LEU A 76 -11.90 10.89 20.07
C LEU A 76 -12.17 11.81 21.26
#